data_AF-A0A1Z5KUD6-F1
#
_entry.id   AF-A0A1Z5KUD6-F1
#
_cell.length_a   1.000
_cell.length_b   1.000
_cell.length_c   1.000
_cell.angle_alpha   90.00
_cell.angle_beta   90.00
_cell.angle_gamma   90.00
#
_symmetry.space_group_name_H-M   'P 1'
#
loop_
_entity.id
_entity.type
_entity.pdbx_description
1 polymer ?
#
loop_
_entity_poly.entity_id
_entity_poly.type
_entity_poly.pdbx_seq_one_letter_code
_entity_poly.pdbx_strand_id
1 'polypeptide(L)'
;MESSYCARTWDGLSCWPETPGGSVAVLPCIPYLNNLFYDTSNNATRPCFENGTWAEKSDYSSCRPLFEVEKKVNEMTIYFIGYGVSLFALTIAIWIFVYFKDLRCLRNTIHVNLMITYFLISITWMTISALQSVPSPAYRETACSLYILLTYLMGTNFFWMFVEGLYLYILVVKTFSVELVRFQVYALIGWGTPAV
;
A
#
# COMPACT_ATOMS: atom_id res chain seq x y z
N MET A 1 38.78 26.69 39.44
CA MET A 1 38.45 25.95 38.21
C MET A 1 36.93 25.86 38.17
N GLU A 2 36.28 26.60 37.29
CA GLU A 2 34.85 26.37 37.03
C GLU A 2 34.74 24.98 36.41
N SER A 3 34.07 24.06 37.12
CA SER A 3 33.68 22.77 36.54
C SER A 3 32.69 23.07 35.42
N SER A 4 33.11 22.94 34.16
CA SER A 4 32.22 22.98 33.02
C SER A 4 31.29 21.75 33.07
N TYR A 5 30.02 21.92 32.70
CA TYR A 5 29.05 20.84 32.62
C TYR A 5 28.39 20.86 31.25
N CYS A 6 28.10 19.69 30.71
CA CYS A 6 27.22 19.56 29.57
C CYS A 6 25.76 19.56 30.06
N ALA A 7 24.95 20.48 29.55
CA ALA A 7 23.53 20.62 29.89
C ALA A 7 22.70 19.44 29.37
N ARG A 8 21.56 19.16 30.01
CA ARG A 8 20.62 18.12 29.56
C ARG A 8 20.19 18.36 28.12
N THR A 9 20.23 17.33 27.28
CA THR A 9 19.85 17.44 25.86
C THR A 9 19.13 16.19 25.36
N TRP A 10 18.31 16.36 24.33
CA TRP A 10 17.67 15.29 23.57
C TRP A 10 18.39 15.12 22.23
N ASP A 11 18.72 13.88 21.85
CA ASP A 11 19.42 13.58 20.59
C ASP A 11 18.53 12.95 19.51
N GLY A 12 17.20 12.92 19.74
CA GLY A 12 16.26 12.23 18.86
C GLY A 12 15.87 10.82 19.36
N LEU A 13 16.64 10.25 20.29
CA LEU A 13 16.41 8.89 20.79
C LEU A 13 16.38 8.80 22.32
N SER A 14 17.34 9.40 23.03
CA SER A 14 17.43 9.39 24.50
C SER A 14 17.65 10.78 25.09
N CYS A 15 17.18 10.96 26.32
CA CYS A 15 17.39 12.19 27.08
C CYS A 15 18.67 12.07 27.91
N TRP A 16 19.71 12.82 27.52
CA TRP A 16 21.03 12.78 28.16
C TRP A 16 21.05 13.67 29.41
N PRO A 17 21.38 13.13 30.60
CA PRO A 17 21.42 13.89 31.83
C PRO A 17 22.59 14.88 31.85
N GLU A 18 22.52 15.85 32.76
CA GLU A 18 23.62 16.78 32.99
C GLU A 18 24.87 16.02 33.45
N THR A 19 26.00 16.29 32.80
CA THR A 19 27.22 15.49 32.94
C THR A 19 28.43 16.42 33.10
N PRO A 20 29.36 16.14 34.03
CA PRO A 20 30.58 16.93 34.19
C PRO A 20 31.45 16.93 32.93
N GLY A 21 32.06 18.07 32.61
CA GLY A 21 33.05 18.20 31.54
C GLY A 21 34.22 17.24 31.73
N GLY A 22 34.61 16.55 30.65
CA GLY A 22 35.66 15.52 30.69
C GLY A 22 35.17 14.12 31.10
N SER A 23 33.86 13.93 31.28
CA SER A 23 33.27 12.63 31.60
C SER A 23 32.32 12.11 30.52
N VAL A 24 31.90 10.85 30.64
CA VAL A 24 31.01 10.17 29.68
C VAL A 24 29.68 9.91 30.35
N ALA A 25 28.59 10.36 29.72
CA ALA A 25 27.23 10.03 30.13
C ALA A 25 26.90 8.61 29.68
N VAL A 26 26.27 7.83 30.57
CA VAL A 26 25.90 6.43 30.31
C VAL A 26 24.42 6.26 30.62
N LEU A 27 23.68 5.67 29.67
CA LEU A 27 22.26 5.35 29.82
C LEU A 27 22.01 3.91 29.35
N PRO A 28 21.08 3.17 29.97
CA PRO A 28 20.68 1.87 29.45
C PRO A 28 20.05 2.03 28.07
N CYS A 29 20.23 1.02 27.22
CA CYS A 29 19.52 0.97 25.94
C CYS A 29 17.99 0.99 26.15
N ILE A 30 17.26 1.63 25.23
CA ILE A 30 15.81 1.77 25.32
C ILE A 30 15.17 0.39 25.13
N PRO A 31 14.22 -0.04 25.98
CA PRO A 31 13.65 -1.38 25.90
C PRO A 31 12.79 -1.62 24.64
N TYR A 32 12.18 -0.56 24.09
CA TYR A 32 11.25 -0.66 22.97
C TYR A 32 11.32 0.56 22.05
N LEU A 33 11.53 0.33 20.75
CA LEU A 33 11.54 1.37 19.72
C LEU A 33 11.02 0.79 18.40
N ASN A 34 10.19 1.53 17.67
CA ASN A 34 9.69 1.15 16.34
C ASN A 34 9.10 -0.28 16.25
N ASN A 35 8.31 -0.68 17.26
CA ASN A 35 7.73 -2.03 17.39
C ASN A 35 8.74 -3.17 17.56
N LEU A 36 9.94 -2.87 18.02
CA LEU A 36 10.98 -3.87 18.31
C LEU A 36 11.46 -3.72 19.75
N PHE A 37 11.73 -4.87 20.38
CA PHE A 37 12.38 -4.94 21.68
C PHE A 37 13.89 -4.97 21.51
N TYR A 38 14.60 -4.23 22.36
CA TYR A 38 16.06 -4.13 22.35
C TYR A 38 16.64 -4.69 23.64
N ASP A 39 17.88 -5.16 23.57
CA ASP A 39 18.60 -5.65 24.74
C ASP A 39 19.00 -4.48 25.64
N THR A 40 18.42 -4.45 26.85
CA THR A 40 18.70 -3.44 27.88
C THR A 40 19.91 -3.79 28.75
N SER A 41 20.57 -4.92 28.51
CA SER A 41 21.76 -5.34 29.25
C SER A 41 22.98 -4.47 28.93
N ASN A 42 22.96 -3.83 27.76
CA ASN A 42 23.99 -2.91 27.31
C ASN A 42 23.59 -1.45 27.53
N ASN A 43 24.60 -0.58 27.54
CA ASN A 43 24.42 0.85 27.72
C ASN A 43 24.82 1.62 26.45
N ALA A 44 24.09 2.70 26.19
CA ALA A 44 24.49 3.75 25.27
C ALA A 44 25.35 4.78 26.00
N THR A 45 26.29 5.38 25.28
CA THR A 45 27.22 6.36 25.86
C THR A 45 27.31 7.63 25.05
N ARG A 46 27.56 8.76 25.72
CA ARG A 46 27.80 10.04 25.07
C ARG A 46 28.89 10.84 25.80
N PRO A 47 30.02 11.14 25.14
CA PRO A 47 31.08 11.92 25.77
C PRO A 47 30.72 13.40 25.92
N CYS A 48 31.07 13.97 27.06
CA CYS A 48 31.03 15.40 27.35
C CYS A 48 32.48 15.94 27.40
N PHE A 49 32.82 16.85 26.51
CA PHE A 49 34.17 17.43 26.45
C PHE A 49 34.41 18.39 27.61
N GLU A 50 35.69 18.63 27.96
CA GLU A 50 36.09 19.58 29.01
C GLU A 50 35.64 21.02 28.73
N ASN A 51 35.33 21.35 27.47
CA ASN A 51 34.78 22.64 27.08
C ASN A 51 33.27 22.80 27.39
N GLY A 52 32.64 21.81 28.04
CA GLY A 52 31.21 21.80 28.35
C GLY A 52 30.31 21.52 27.14
N THR A 53 30.87 20.97 26.05
CA THR A 53 30.14 20.63 24.84
C THR A 53 29.96 19.12 24.70
N TRP A 54 28.78 18.72 24.23
CA TRP A 54 28.52 17.31 23.89
C TRP A 54 29.24 16.90 22.60
N ALA A 55 29.59 15.63 22.51
CA ALA A 55 29.95 15.03 21.23
C ALA A 55 28.82 15.12 20.21
N GLU A 56 29.20 15.23 18.93
CA GLU A 56 28.29 15.38 17.78
C GLU A 56 27.34 14.17 17.66
N LYS A 57 27.83 12.97 18.01
CA LYS A 57 27.07 11.73 17.94
C LYS A 57 27.16 10.95 19.25
N SER A 58 26.03 10.39 19.66
CA SER A 58 25.92 9.42 20.75
C SER A 58 26.24 8.01 20.23
N ASP A 59 26.86 7.18 21.05
CA ASP A 59 27.18 5.79 20.70
C ASP A 59 26.09 4.83 21.20
N TYR A 60 25.34 4.28 20.24
CA TYR A 60 24.31 3.25 20.44
C TYR A 60 24.71 1.89 19.85
N SER A 61 25.98 1.67 19.50
CA SER A 61 26.47 0.46 18.81
C SER A 61 26.20 -0.84 19.57
N SER A 62 26.08 -0.75 20.90
CA SER A 62 25.79 -1.88 21.78
C SER A 62 24.29 -2.17 21.94
N CYS A 63 23.41 -1.28 21.47
CA CYS A 63 21.96 -1.46 21.53
C CYS A 63 21.48 -2.24 20.29
N ARG A 64 21.24 -3.54 20.47
CA ARG A 64 20.76 -4.43 19.38
C ARG A 64 19.34 -4.91 19.65
N PRO A 65 18.53 -5.11 18.59
CA PRO A 65 17.21 -5.71 18.75
C PRO A 65 17.35 -7.16 19.22
N LEU A 66 16.43 -7.61 20.09
CA LEU A 66 16.40 -8.97 20.63
C LEU A 66 15.98 -10.01 19.58
N PHE A 67 15.23 -9.58 18.56
CA PHE A 67 14.83 -10.42 17.43
C PHE A 67 15.37 -9.81 16.15
N GLU A 68 16.04 -10.63 15.35
CA GLU A 68 16.49 -10.24 14.01
C GLU A 68 15.22 -9.97 13.18
N VAL A 69 15.11 -8.75 12.65
CA VAL A 69 14.00 -8.41 11.75
C VAL A 69 14.20 -9.26 10.50
N GLU A 70 13.46 -10.37 10.38
CA GLU A 70 13.30 -11.05 9.10
C GLU A 70 13.01 -9.97 8.06
N LYS A 71 13.77 -9.94 6.97
CA LYS A 71 13.52 -9.03 5.85
C LYS A 71 12.09 -9.29 5.36
N LYS A 72 11.13 -8.56 5.92
CA LYS A 72 9.74 -8.61 5.53
C LYS A 72 9.74 -8.22 4.06
N VAL A 73 9.52 -9.20 3.17
CA VAL A 73 9.29 -8.90 1.76
C VAL A 73 8.17 -7.86 1.77
N ASN A 74 8.48 -6.67 1.27
CA ASN A 74 7.53 -5.57 1.31
C ASN A 74 6.24 -6.05 0.64
N GLU A 75 5.16 -6.14 1.41
CA GLU A 75 3.85 -6.58 0.93
C GLU A 75 3.45 -5.78 -0.33
N MET A 76 3.82 -4.49 -0.36
CA MET A 76 3.67 -3.60 -1.50
C MET A 76 4.38 -4.09 -2.79
N THR A 77 5.54 -4.73 -2.69
CA THR A 77 6.29 -5.22 -3.87
C THR A 77 5.56 -6.37 -4.56
N ILE A 78 4.95 -7.27 -3.80
CA ILE A 78 4.18 -8.39 -4.34
C ILE A 78 2.96 -7.87 -5.11
N TYR A 79 2.21 -6.93 -4.52
CA TYR A 79 1.08 -6.31 -5.18
C TYR A 79 1.49 -5.59 -6.47
N PHE A 80 2.58 -4.82 -6.45
CA PHE A 80 3.02 -4.06 -7.62
C PHE A 80 3.36 -4.98 -8.81
N ILE A 81 4.11 -6.06 -8.57
CA ILE A 81 4.46 -7.03 -9.60
C ILE A 81 3.20 -7.75 -10.12
N GLY A 82 2.32 -8.19 -9.21
CA GLY A 82 1.09 -8.89 -9.57
C GLY A 82 0.15 -8.06 -10.45
N TYR A 83 -0.06 -6.78 -10.10
CA TYR A 83 -0.87 -5.88 -10.92
C TYR A 83 -0.21 -5.56 -12.26
N GLY A 84 1.11 -5.44 -12.31
CA GLY A 84 1.85 -5.23 -13.57
C GLY A 84 1.68 -6.38 -14.56
N VAL A 85 1.86 -7.63 -14.11
CA VAL A 85 1.66 -8.83 -14.95
C VAL A 85 0.20 -8.94 -15.40
N SER A 86 -0.74 -8.69 -14.49
CA SER A 86 -2.17 -8.74 -14.79
C SER A 86 -2.58 -7.70 -15.84
N LEU A 87 -2.09 -6.46 -15.71
CA LEU A 87 -2.34 -5.40 -16.68
C LEU A 87 -1.84 -5.76 -18.08
N PHE A 88 -0.64 -6.32 -18.18
CA PHE A 88 -0.08 -6.74 -19.46
C PHE A 88 -0.95 -7.81 -20.13
N ALA A 89 -1.33 -8.86 -19.39
CA ALA A 89 -2.20 -9.92 -19.88
C ALA A 89 -3.59 -9.40 -20.29
N LEU A 90 -4.20 -8.56 -19.46
CA LEU A 90 -5.52 -7.96 -19.74
C LEU A 90 -5.49 -7.05 -20.96
N THR A 91 -4.41 -6.29 -21.15
CA THR A 91 -4.26 -5.42 -22.33
C THR A 91 -4.27 -6.23 -23.62
N ILE A 92 -3.51 -7.33 -23.65
CA ILE A 92 -3.47 -8.24 -24.81
C ILE A 92 -4.86 -8.86 -25.04
N ALA A 93 -5.51 -9.35 -23.98
CA ALA A 93 -6.82 -9.97 -24.09
C ALA A 93 -7.89 -9.01 -24.63
N ILE A 94 -7.97 -7.79 -24.08
CA ILE A 94 -8.90 -6.75 -24.53
C ILE A 94 -8.60 -6.39 -25.99
N TRP A 95 -7.32 -6.24 -26.36
CA TRP A 95 -6.93 -5.92 -27.72
C TRP A 95 -7.39 -7.00 -28.72
N ILE A 96 -7.20 -8.28 -28.40
CA ILE A 96 -7.65 -9.40 -29.25
C ILE A 96 -9.18 -9.36 -29.43
N PHE A 97 -9.95 -9.28 -28.34
CA PHE A 97 -11.42 -9.31 -28.43
C PHE A 97 -12.02 -8.07 -29.11
N VAL A 98 -11.38 -6.91 -28.99
CA VAL A 98 -11.81 -5.69 -29.68
C VAL A 98 -11.39 -5.73 -31.15
N TYR A 99 -10.19 -6.19 -31.48
CA TYR A 99 -9.69 -6.20 -32.86
C TYR A 99 -10.49 -7.16 -33.77
N PHE A 100 -10.69 -8.40 -33.32
CA PHE A 100 -11.41 -9.40 -34.11
C PHE A 100 -12.92 -9.23 -33.97
N LYS A 101 -13.53 -8.53 -34.95
CA LYS A 101 -14.98 -8.31 -35.00
C LYS A 101 -15.79 -9.60 -34.98
N ASP A 102 -15.26 -10.67 -35.56
CA ASP A 102 -15.91 -11.99 -35.61
C ASP A 102 -16.01 -12.65 -34.22
N LEU A 103 -15.18 -12.24 -33.26
CA LEU A 103 -15.22 -12.70 -31.88
C LEU A 103 -16.19 -11.88 -31.01
N ARG A 104 -16.87 -10.85 -31.53
CA ARG A 104 -17.77 -9.99 -30.76
C ARG A 104 -19.18 -10.60 -30.63
N CYS A 105 -19.29 -11.68 -29.87
CA CYS A 105 -20.58 -12.24 -29.44
C CYS A 105 -21.02 -11.67 -28.08
N LEU A 106 -22.29 -11.79 -27.71
CA LEU A 106 -22.83 -11.34 -26.41
C LEU A 106 -21.96 -11.82 -25.21
N ARG A 107 -21.61 -13.11 -25.19
CA ARG A 107 -20.71 -13.71 -24.20
C ARG A 107 -19.36 -12.98 -24.12
N ASN A 108 -18.71 -12.79 -25.27
CA ASN A 108 -17.40 -12.16 -25.34
C ASN A 108 -17.49 -10.67 -24.96
N THR A 109 -18.61 -9.99 -25.25
CA THR A 109 -18.86 -8.63 -24.76
C THR A 109 -18.99 -8.57 -23.23
N ILE A 110 -19.66 -9.53 -22.60
CA ILE A 110 -19.73 -9.63 -21.13
C ILE A 110 -18.32 -9.82 -20.54
N HIS A 111 -17.55 -10.77 -21.08
CA HIS A 111 -16.16 -10.97 -20.63
C HIS A 111 -15.31 -9.71 -20.86
N VAL A 112 -15.43 -9.02 -21.98
CA VAL A 112 -14.67 -7.78 -22.25
C VAL A 112 -15.00 -6.70 -21.21
N ASN A 113 -16.28 -6.53 -20.83
CA ASN A 113 -16.63 -5.59 -19.76
C ASN A 113 -16.01 -5.98 -18.40
N LEU A 114 -16.01 -7.27 -18.07
CA LEU A 114 -15.33 -7.77 -16.87
C LEU A 114 -13.82 -7.49 -16.92
N MET A 115 -13.15 -7.78 -18.04
CA MET A 115 -11.72 -7.50 -18.21
C MET A 115 -11.42 -5.99 -18.12
N ILE A 116 -12.29 -5.14 -18.65
CA ILE A 116 -12.18 -3.68 -18.52
C ILE A 116 -12.27 -3.25 -17.05
N THR A 117 -13.19 -3.82 -16.25
CA THR A 117 -13.25 -3.48 -14.82
C THR A 117 -11.95 -3.87 -14.08
N TYR A 118 -11.40 -5.05 -14.34
CA TYR A 118 -10.11 -5.47 -13.77
C TYR A 118 -8.95 -4.56 -14.21
N PHE A 119 -8.95 -4.13 -15.46
CA PHE A 119 -7.95 -3.20 -15.99
C PHE A 119 -8.03 -1.84 -15.27
N LEU A 120 -9.23 -1.27 -15.14
CA LEU A 120 -9.45 0.02 -14.45
C LEU A 120 -9.11 -0.06 -12.97
N ILE A 121 -9.48 -1.15 -12.27
CA ILE A 121 -9.10 -1.39 -10.87
C ILE A 121 -7.58 -1.40 -10.73
N SER A 122 -6.89 -2.14 -11.59
CA SER A 122 -5.43 -2.29 -11.52
C SER A 122 -4.71 -0.95 -11.74
N ILE A 123 -5.15 -0.14 -12.73
CA ILE A 123 -4.60 1.20 -12.94
C ILE A 123 -4.87 2.11 -11.73
N THR A 124 -6.11 2.13 -11.24
CA THR A 124 -6.50 3.01 -10.13
C THR A 124 -5.74 2.65 -8.84
N TRP A 125 -5.53 1.36 -8.58
CA TRP A 125 -4.72 0.91 -7.45
C TRP A 125 -3.26 1.34 -7.57
N MET A 126 -2.68 1.20 -8.76
CA MET A 126 -1.30 1.63 -9.02
C MET A 126 -1.12 3.14 -8.88
N THR A 127 -2.08 3.96 -9.35
CA THR A 127 -2.02 5.41 -9.18
C THR A 127 -2.15 5.83 -7.72
N ILE A 128 -3.07 5.23 -6.96
CA ILE A 128 -3.20 5.46 -5.51
C ILE A 128 -1.88 5.13 -4.79
N SER A 129 -1.31 3.96 -5.09
CA SER A 129 -0.05 3.52 -4.48
C SER A 129 1.13 4.46 -4.80
N ALA A 130 1.19 4.97 -6.03
CA ALA A 130 2.21 5.94 -6.43
C ALA A 130 2.03 7.28 -5.70
N LEU A 131 0.79 7.77 -5.57
CA LEU A 131 0.49 9.03 -4.90
C LEU A 131 0.80 9.01 -3.40
N GLN A 132 0.66 7.86 -2.73
CA GLN A 132 0.97 7.73 -1.30
C GLN A 132 2.46 7.97 -0.97
N SER A 133 3.36 7.85 -1.95
CA SER A 133 4.79 8.08 -1.75
C SER A 133 5.20 9.56 -1.77
N VAL A 134 4.29 10.47 -2.15
CA VAL A 134 4.60 11.91 -2.31
C VAL A 134 3.99 12.72 -1.15
N PRO A 135 4.80 13.35 -0.28
CA PRO A 135 4.31 14.14 0.85
C PRO A 135 3.86 15.52 0.38
N SER A 136 2.65 15.62 -0.19
CA SER A 136 2.02 16.92 -0.49
C SER A 136 0.52 16.91 -0.14
N PRO A 137 -0.01 18.04 0.36
CA PRO A 137 -1.42 18.14 0.74
C PRO A 137 -2.37 18.03 -0.45
N ALA A 138 -1.96 18.51 -1.64
CA ALA A 138 -2.78 18.45 -2.85
C ALA A 138 -3.02 17.00 -3.34
N TYR A 139 -2.06 16.08 -3.12
CA TYR A 139 -2.22 14.67 -3.52
C TYR A 139 -3.16 13.88 -2.61
N ARG A 140 -3.46 14.38 -1.41
CA ARG A 140 -4.37 13.71 -0.48
C ARG A 140 -5.82 13.76 -0.95
N GLU A 141 -6.25 14.89 -1.50
CA GLU A 141 -7.61 15.05 -2.04
C GLU A 141 -7.83 14.17 -3.27
N THR A 142 -6.87 14.16 -4.20
CA THR A 142 -6.94 13.31 -5.40
C THR A 142 -6.90 11.83 -5.05
N ALA A 143 -6.08 11.42 -4.07
CA ALA A 143 -6.06 10.05 -3.57
C ALA A 143 -7.40 9.63 -2.95
N CYS A 144 -8.06 10.50 -2.18
CA CYS A 144 -9.40 10.22 -1.64
C CYS A 144 -10.43 10.02 -2.76
N SER A 145 -10.43 10.89 -3.77
CA SER A 145 -11.31 10.76 -4.93
C SER A 145 -11.06 9.45 -5.70
N LEU A 146 -9.79 9.08 -5.91
CA LEU A 146 -9.43 7.82 -6.56
C LEU A 146 -9.84 6.61 -5.74
N TYR A 147 -9.80 6.69 -4.41
CA TYR A 147 -10.26 5.61 -3.54
C TYR A 147 -11.78 5.38 -3.62
N ILE A 148 -12.56 6.45 -3.71
CA ILE A 148 -14.01 6.36 -3.98
C ILE A 148 -14.26 5.70 -5.33
N LEU A 149 -13.53 6.12 -6.37
CA LEU A 149 -13.60 5.51 -7.69
C LEU A 149 -13.24 4.03 -7.66
N LEU A 150 -12.17 3.66 -6.95
CA LEU A 150 -11.74 2.27 -6.78
C LEU A 150 -12.84 1.42 -6.14
N THR A 151 -13.49 1.95 -5.10
CA THR A 151 -14.59 1.25 -4.40
C THR A 151 -15.76 0.99 -5.35
N TYR A 152 -16.14 2.00 -6.14
CA TYR A 152 -17.17 1.85 -7.17
C TYR A 152 -16.77 0.81 -8.23
N LEU A 153 -15.52 0.85 -8.72
CA LEU A 153 -15.02 -0.10 -9.72
C LEU A 153 -14.99 -1.53 -9.19
N MET A 154 -14.60 -1.72 -7.92
CA MET A 154 -14.63 -3.03 -7.25
C MET A 154 -16.07 -3.55 -7.12
N GLY A 155 -17.03 -2.71 -6.76
CA GLY A 155 -18.45 -3.05 -6.79
C GLY A 155 -18.90 -3.48 -8.19
N THR A 156 -18.57 -2.67 -9.20
CA THR A 156 -18.90 -2.96 -10.60
C THR A 156 -18.29 -4.29 -11.07
N ASN A 157 -17.07 -4.62 -10.64
CA ASN A 157 -16.43 -5.90 -10.94
C ASN A 157 -17.20 -7.08 -10.34
N PHE A 158 -17.64 -6.98 -9.08
CA PHE A 158 -18.51 -8.00 -8.48
C PHE A 158 -19.82 -8.19 -9.24
N PHE A 159 -20.47 -7.09 -9.63
CA PHE A 159 -21.71 -7.16 -10.40
C PHE A 159 -21.50 -7.71 -11.81
N TRP A 160 -20.37 -7.43 -12.47
CA TRP A 160 -20.05 -8.05 -13.76
C TRP A 160 -19.76 -9.55 -13.65
N MET A 161 -19.10 -10.01 -12.59
CA MET A 161 -18.96 -11.45 -12.30
C MET A 161 -20.32 -12.10 -12.05
N PHE A 162 -21.22 -11.41 -11.34
CA PHE A 162 -22.59 -11.86 -11.16
C PHE A 162 -23.36 -11.93 -12.49
N VAL A 163 -23.24 -10.93 -13.35
CA VAL A 163 -23.87 -10.89 -14.68
C VAL A 163 -23.36 -12.04 -15.56
N GLU A 164 -22.07 -12.36 -15.51
CA GLU A 164 -21.51 -13.52 -16.20
C GLU A 164 -22.11 -14.84 -15.68
N GLY A 165 -22.19 -15.01 -14.37
CA GLY A 165 -22.83 -16.17 -13.75
C GLY A 165 -24.32 -16.30 -14.10
N LEU A 166 -25.06 -15.19 -14.05
CA LEU A 166 -26.46 -15.12 -14.43
C LEU A 166 -26.66 -15.45 -15.91
N TYR A 167 -25.79 -14.93 -16.80
CA TYR A 167 -25.83 -15.21 -18.22
C TYR A 167 -25.62 -16.71 -18.50
N LEU A 168 -24.62 -17.33 -17.88
CA LEU A 168 -24.38 -18.78 -18.01
C LEU A 168 -25.56 -19.60 -17.48
N TYR A 169 -26.14 -19.20 -16.35
CA TYR A 169 -27.33 -19.84 -15.79
C TYR A 169 -28.54 -19.78 -16.74
N ILE A 170 -28.84 -18.61 -17.30
CA ILE A 170 -29.96 -18.43 -18.24
C ILE A 170 -29.70 -19.26 -19.51
N LEU A 171 -28.46 -19.29 -20.01
CA LEU A 171 -28.09 -20.09 -21.18
C LEU A 171 -28.36 -21.59 -20.96
N VAL A 172 -28.14 -22.10 -19.75
CA VAL A 172 -28.34 -23.53 -19.43
C VAL A 172 -29.80 -23.86 -19.10
N VAL A 173 -30.46 -23.04 -18.29
CA VAL A 173 -31.78 -23.37 -17.71
C VAL A 173 -32.95 -22.72 -18.47
N LYS A 174 -32.74 -21.56 -19.07
CA LYS A 174 -33.77 -20.76 -19.75
C LYS A 174 -33.35 -20.38 -21.17
N THR A 175 -32.94 -21.38 -21.95
CA THR A 175 -32.41 -21.25 -23.32
C THR A 175 -33.27 -20.35 -24.23
N PHE A 176 -34.60 -20.47 -24.18
CA PHE A 176 -35.54 -19.66 -24.98
C PHE A 176 -35.68 -18.19 -24.52
N SER A 177 -35.23 -17.84 -23.31
CA SER A 177 -35.29 -16.46 -22.79
C SER A 177 -34.09 -15.60 -23.21
N VAL A 178 -32.98 -16.19 -23.66
CA VAL A 178 -31.75 -15.46 -24.04
C VAL A 178 -31.98 -14.53 -25.23
N GLU A 179 -32.84 -14.91 -26.18
CA GLU A 179 -33.16 -14.09 -27.37
C GLU A 179 -33.99 -12.84 -27.05
N LEU A 180 -34.69 -12.83 -25.90
CA LEU A 180 -35.55 -11.72 -25.48
C LEU A 180 -34.83 -10.67 -24.63
N VAL A 181 -33.78 -11.06 -23.89
CA VAL A 181 -33.08 -10.16 -22.97
C VAL A 181 -31.99 -9.38 -23.71
N ARG A 182 -32.24 -8.10 -23.96
CA ARG A 182 -31.27 -7.19 -24.60
C ARG A 182 -30.05 -6.97 -23.70
N PHE A 183 -28.88 -6.86 -24.32
CA PHE A 183 -27.61 -6.51 -23.66
C PHE A 183 -27.70 -5.29 -22.72
N GLN A 184 -28.56 -4.32 -23.05
CA GLN A 184 -28.81 -3.12 -22.24
C GLN A 184 -29.21 -3.44 -20.80
N VAL A 185 -29.97 -4.52 -20.56
CA VAL A 185 -30.38 -4.93 -19.21
C VAL A 185 -29.17 -5.41 -18.40
N TYR A 186 -28.31 -6.23 -19.02
CA TYR A 186 -27.07 -6.68 -18.39
C TYR A 186 -26.11 -5.51 -18.10
N ALA A 187 -26.00 -4.54 -19.01
CA ALA A 187 -25.20 -3.34 -18.81
C ALA A 187 -25.73 -2.44 -17.69
N LEU A 188 -27.05 -2.30 -17.55
CA LEU A 188 -27.68 -1.58 -16.44
C LEU A 188 -27.44 -2.27 -15.09
N ILE A 189 -27.50 -3.60 -15.04
CA ILE A 189 -27.21 -4.35 -13.82
C ILE A 189 -25.72 -4.18 -13.47
N GLY A 190 -24.81 -4.40 -14.42
CA GLY A 190 -23.37 -4.34 -14.19
C GLY A 190 -22.86 -2.96 -13.77
N TRP A 191 -23.26 -1.89 -14.47
CA TRP A 191 -22.75 -0.53 -14.23
C TRP A 191 -23.67 0.34 -13.37
N GLY A 192 -24.97 0.10 -13.38
CA GLY A 192 -25.95 0.96 -12.69
C GLY A 192 -26.13 0.61 -11.21
N THR A 193 -26.21 -0.68 -10.87
CA THR A 193 -26.43 -1.10 -9.48
C THR A 193 -25.30 -0.78 -8.49
N PRO A 194 -23.99 -0.78 -8.86
CA PRO A 194 -22.93 -0.36 -7.96
C PRO A 194 -22.90 1.16 -7.69
N ALA A 195 -23.66 1.98 -8.44
CA ALA A 195 -23.70 3.42 -8.30
C ALA A 195 -24.76 3.92 -7.29
N VAL A 196 -25.66 3.05 -6.85
CA VAL A 196 -26.80 3.36 -5.96
C VAL A 196 -26.55 2.75 -4.58
#